data_AF-I3UCZ5-F1
#
_entry.id   AF-I3UCZ5-F1
#
_cell.length_a   1.000
_cell.length_b   1.000
_cell.length_c   1.000
_cell.angle_alpha   90.00
_cell.angle_beta   90.00
_cell.angle_gamma   90.00
#
_symmetry.space_group_name_H-M   'P 1'
#
loop_
_entity.id
_entity.type
_entity.pdbx_description
1 polymer ?
#
loop_
_entity_poly.entity_id
_entity_poly.type
_entity_poly.pdbx_seq_one_letter_code
_entity_poly.pdbx_strand_id
1 'polypeptide(L)'
;MKTCPKCTTELEDAATKCVSCGFQLEEPQRTLTGKVIKWLFIAFNLAMIGWVMVGMGVFDRGSQSSALPRGTENAEGMGVTMIILIWVICNLIFGLVVWDTRAKNKALQESHNKIEE
;
A
#
# COMPACT_ATOMS: atom_id res chain seq x y z
N MET A 1 -35.23 2.76 12.73
CA MET A 1 -34.88 3.79 13.72
C MET A 1 -33.88 3.15 14.66
N LYS A 2 -32.74 3.81 14.91
CA LYS A 2 -31.69 3.26 15.79
C LYS A 2 -31.60 4.05 17.08
N THR A 3 -31.47 3.35 18.19
CA THR A 3 -31.35 3.95 19.51
C THR A 3 -29.87 4.15 19.84
N CYS A 4 -29.49 5.36 20.27
CA CYS A 4 -28.11 5.61 20.68
C CYS A 4 -27.75 4.79 21.94
N PRO A 5 -26.67 3.99 21.94
CA PRO A 5 -26.30 3.15 23.08
C PRO A 5 -25.85 3.96 24.30
N LYS A 6 -25.49 5.24 24.13
CA LYS A 6 -24.97 6.10 25.20
C LYS A 6 -26.05 6.98 25.86
N CYS A 7 -26.93 7.55 25.05
CA CYS A 7 -27.92 8.54 25.52
C CYS A 7 -29.37 8.14 25.22
N THR A 8 -29.60 6.95 24.65
CA THR A 8 -30.92 6.32 24.46
C THR A 8 -31.91 7.11 23.61
N THR A 9 -31.47 8.20 22.96
CA THR A 9 -32.26 8.96 22.00
C THR A 9 -32.47 8.20 20.70
N GLU A 10 -33.68 8.27 20.18
CA GLU A 10 -34.07 7.68 18.90
C GLU A 10 -33.55 8.52 17.74
N LEU A 11 -32.85 7.87 16.80
CA LEU A 11 -32.28 8.50 15.61
C LEU A 11 -32.72 7.77 14.35
N GLU A 12 -32.69 8.51 13.25
CA GLU A 12 -32.88 7.95 11.92
C GLU A 12 -31.76 6.95 11.61
N ASP A 13 -32.07 5.85 10.89
CA ASP A 13 -31.10 4.78 10.63
C ASP A 13 -29.82 5.29 9.93
N ALA A 14 -29.96 6.34 9.11
CA ALA A 14 -28.86 6.97 8.37
C ALA A 14 -27.95 7.88 9.22
N ALA A 15 -28.21 8.08 10.52
CA ALA A 15 -27.45 9.04 11.33
C ALA A 15 -26.07 8.50 11.77
N THR A 16 -24.98 8.96 11.18
CA THR A 16 -23.60 8.51 11.51
C THR A 16 -23.13 8.97 12.90
N LYS A 17 -23.73 10.05 13.43
CA LYS A 17 -23.42 10.68 14.72
C LYS A 17 -24.70 10.92 15.52
N CYS A 18 -24.63 10.78 16.84
CA CYS A 18 -25.75 11.12 17.70
C CYS A 18 -25.82 12.64 17.93
N VAL A 19 -26.94 13.27 17.56
CA VAL A 19 -27.16 14.73 17.74
C VAL A 19 -27.22 15.15 19.21
N SER A 20 -27.71 14.29 20.10
CA SER A 20 -27.83 14.63 21.53
C SER A 20 -26.54 14.47 22.33
N CYS A 21 -25.73 13.45 22.04
CA CYS A 21 -24.55 13.15 22.86
C CYS A 21 -23.22 13.08 22.09
N GLY A 22 -23.23 13.36 20.78
CA GLY A 22 -22.02 13.36 19.94
C GLY A 22 -21.37 11.99 19.77
N PHE A 23 -22.07 10.91 20.15
CA PHE A 23 -21.53 9.56 20.04
C PHE A 23 -21.54 9.10 18.57
N GLN A 24 -20.37 8.70 18.06
CA GLN A 24 -20.22 8.14 16.72
C GLN A 24 -20.88 6.75 16.66
N LEU A 25 -21.94 6.60 15.85
CA LEU A 25 -22.71 5.36 15.75
C LEU A 25 -22.10 4.38 14.75
N GLU A 26 -21.39 4.89 13.75
CA GLU A 26 -20.66 4.08 12.78
C GLU A 26 -19.17 4.45 12.84
N GLU A 27 -18.33 3.48 13.17
CA GLU A 27 -16.89 3.66 13.08
C GLU A 27 -16.52 3.96 11.62
N PRO A 28 -15.77 5.04 11.33
CA PRO A 28 -15.32 5.33 9.99
C PRO A 28 -14.47 4.17 9.48
N GLN A 29 -15.07 3.34 8.64
CA GLN A 29 -14.43 2.14 8.11
C GLN A 29 -13.28 2.59 7.22
N ARG A 30 -12.05 2.20 7.56
CA ARG A 30 -10.89 2.49 6.71
C ARG A 30 -11.15 1.91 5.32
N THR A 31 -10.97 2.75 4.29
CA THR A 31 -11.20 2.36 2.90
C THR A 31 -10.40 1.10 2.54
N LEU A 32 -11.09 0.08 2.02
CA LEU A 32 -10.50 -1.19 1.56
C LEU A 32 -9.34 -0.94 0.57
N THR A 33 -9.45 0.12 -0.23
CA THR A 33 -8.44 0.59 -1.19
C THR A 33 -7.07 0.82 -0.55
N GLY A 34 -7.02 1.44 0.64
CA GLY A 34 -5.76 1.67 1.35
C GLY A 34 -5.10 0.37 1.85
N LYS A 35 -5.91 -0.65 2.14
CA LYS A 35 -5.41 -1.97 2.58
C LYS A 35 -4.85 -2.77 1.40
N VAL A 36 -5.50 -2.71 0.23
CA VAL A 36 -5.05 -3.39 -1.00
C VAL A 36 -3.72 -2.84 -1.49
N ILE A 37 -3.58 -1.52 -1.58
CA ILE A 37 -2.33 -0.89 -2.07
C ILE A 37 -1.15 -1.21 -1.15
N LYS A 38 -1.37 -1.20 0.17
CA LYS A 38 -0.33 -1.59 1.14
C LYS A 38 0.13 -3.04 0.92
N TRP A 39 -0.81 -3.96 0.71
CA TRP A 39 -0.49 -5.36 0.45
C TRP A 39 0.22 -5.56 -0.90
N LEU A 40 -0.19 -4.85 -1.95
CA LEU A 40 0.46 -4.88 -3.25
C LEU A 40 1.93 -4.42 -3.18
N PHE A 41 2.20 -3.34 -2.45
CA PHE A 41 3.56 -2.82 -2.25
C PHE A 41 4.48 -3.83 -1.55
N ILE A 42 3.96 -4.51 -0.52
CA ILE A 42 4.69 -5.54 0.22
C ILE A 42 4.96 -6.76 -0.70
N ALA A 43 3.93 -7.22 -1.42
CA ALA A 43 4.06 -8.35 -2.34
C ALA A 43 5.07 -8.07 -3.46
N PHE A 44 5.04 -6.86 -4.05
CA PHE A 44 5.99 -6.46 -5.08
C PHE A 44 7.43 -6.42 -4.56
N ASN A 45 7.66 -5.87 -3.37
CA ASN A 45 9.00 -5.87 -2.77
C ASN A 45 9.52 -7.28 -2.47
N LEU A 46 8.67 -8.18 -1.98
CA LEU A 46 9.04 -9.59 -1.77
C LEU A 46 9.38 -10.30 -3.09
N ALA A 47 8.61 -10.04 -4.14
CA ALA A 47 8.88 -10.59 -5.47
C ALA A 47 10.25 -10.12 -6.00
N MET A 48 10.57 -8.83 -5.84
CA MET A 48 11.86 -8.28 -6.28
C MET A 48 13.05 -8.87 -5.51
N ILE A 49 12.92 -9.09 -4.20
CA ILE A 49 13.93 -9.82 -3.42
C ILE A 49 14.12 -11.23 -4.01
N GLY A 50 13.04 -11.93 -4.34
CA GLY A 50 13.11 -13.24 -5.00
C GLY A 50 13.85 -13.20 -6.34
N TRP A 51 13.59 -12.18 -7.17
CA TRP A 51 14.27 -12.01 -8.46
C TRP A 51 15.76 -11.72 -8.31
N VAL A 52 16.17 -10.96 -7.30
CA VAL A 52 17.58 -10.73 -6.98
C VAL A 52 18.25 -12.04 -6.54
N MET A 53 17.60 -12.83 -5.69
CA MET A 53 18.13 -14.13 -5.25
C MET A 53 18.29 -15.13 -6.41
N VAL A 54 17.36 -15.11 -7.37
CA VAL A 54 17.45 -15.91 -8.60
C VAL A 54 18.56 -15.37 -9.52
N GLY A 55 18.64 -14.05 -9.71
CA GLY A 55 19.68 -13.41 -10.53
C GLY A 55 21.10 -13.56 -9.97
N MET A 56 21.24 -13.71 -8.64
CA MET A 56 22.49 -14.03 -7.95
C MET A 56 22.85 -15.53 -8.01
N GLY A 57 22.03 -16.37 -8.66
CA GLY A 57 22.32 -17.80 -8.82
C GLY A 57 22.19 -18.63 -7.55
N VAL A 58 21.53 -18.14 -6.50
CA VAL A 58 21.41 -18.83 -5.20
C VAL A 58 20.65 -20.17 -5.32
N PHE A 59 19.87 -20.35 -6.38
CA PHE A 59 19.13 -21.58 -6.69
C PHE A 59 19.77 -22.43 -7.79
N ASP A 60 20.87 -21.98 -8.41
CA ASP A 60 21.51 -22.71 -9.51
C ASP A 60 22.52 -23.73 -8.94
N ARG A 61 22.14 -25.00 -8.94
CA ARG A 61 23.01 -26.11 -8.50
C ARG A 61 23.87 -26.69 -9.63
N GLY A 62 23.94 -26.10 -10.83
CA GLY A 62 24.76 -26.74 -11.87
C GLY A 62 24.90 -26.14 -13.27
N SER A 63 24.47 -24.92 -13.59
CA SER A 63 24.60 -24.42 -14.97
C SER A 63 25.24 -23.04 -15.10
N GLN A 64 26.56 -23.02 -15.20
CA GLN A 64 27.24 -22.00 -15.98
C GLN A 64 26.84 -22.15 -17.46
N SER A 65 25.98 -21.27 -18.00
CA SER A 65 26.16 -20.78 -19.37
C SER A 65 25.14 -19.75 -19.85
N SER A 66 25.72 -18.63 -20.29
CA SER A 66 25.45 -17.96 -21.57
C SER A 66 24.16 -17.15 -21.72
N ALA A 67 24.29 -15.82 -21.63
CA ALA A 67 24.15 -14.94 -22.80
C ALA A 67 24.21 -13.45 -22.42
N LEU A 68 25.39 -12.82 -22.55
CA LEU A 68 25.53 -11.50 -23.18
C LEU A 68 26.93 -11.42 -23.82
N PRO A 69 27.06 -10.89 -25.06
CA PRO A 69 28.34 -10.78 -25.73
C PRO A 69 29.25 -9.80 -24.98
N ARG A 70 30.52 -10.19 -24.90
CA ARG A 70 31.65 -9.48 -24.29
C ARG A 70 31.67 -8.01 -24.73
N GLY A 71 31.69 -7.10 -23.75
CA GLY A 71 31.81 -5.67 -23.98
C GLY A 71 32.01 -4.80 -22.73
N THR A 72 31.93 -5.33 -21.51
CA THR A 72 32.42 -4.61 -20.34
C THR A 72 33.00 -5.58 -19.32
N GLU A 73 34.11 -5.20 -18.74
CA GLU A 73 35.00 -5.98 -17.88
C GLU A 73 34.47 -6.02 -16.42
N ASN A 74 33.24 -5.54 -16.24
CA ASN A 74 32.49 -5.39 -14.97
C ASN A 74 31.17 -6.20 -14.98
N ALA A 75 31.04 -7.18 -15.88
CA ALA A 75 29.78 -7.81 -16.26
C ALA A 75 29.13 -8.76 -15.22
N GLU A 76 29.80 -9.07 -14.11
CA GLU A 76 29.25 -9.95 -13.05
C GLU A 76 28.08 -9.30 -12.29
N GLY A 77 27.84 -8.00 -12.46
CA GLY A 77 26.74 -7.26 -11.83
C GLY A 77 25.67 -6.70 -12.77
N MET A 78 25.81 -6.80 -14.09
CA MET A 78 24.97 -6.01 -15.03
C MET A 78 23.47 -6.36 -14.96
N GLY A 79 23.13 -7.64 -14.79
CA GLY A 79 21.73 -8.06 -14.62
C GLY A 79 21.13 -7.56 -13.30
N VAL A 80 21.90 -7.67 -12.22
CA VAL A 80 21.45 -7.28 -10.87
C VAL A 80 21.32 -5.76 -10.75
N THR A 81 22.27 -4.99 -11.30
CA THR A 81 22.23 -3.52 -11.29
C THR A 81 21.01 -2.98 -12.03
N MET A 82 20.63 -3.57 -13.17
CA MET A 82 19.42 -3.19 -13.91
C MET A 82 18.14 -3.52 -13.13
N ILE A 83 18.09 -4.69 -12.48
CA ILE A 83 16.96 -5.09 -11.62
C ILE A 83 16.82 -4.12 -10.44
N ILE A 84 17.92 -3.72 -9.80
CA ILE A 84 17.92 -2.75 -8.69
C ILE A 84 17.42 -1.37 -9.14
N LEU A 85 17.85 -0.87 -10.30
CA LEU A 85 17.39 0.41 -10.83
C LEU A 85 15.87 0.41 -11.08
N ILE A 86 15.36 -0.64 -11.74
CA ILE A 86 13.92 -0.82 -11.94
C ILE A 86 13.20 -0.93 -10.59
N TRP A 87 13.77 -1.62 -9.62
CA TRP A 87 13.21 -1.77 -8.28
C TRP A 87 13.05 -0.43 -7.57
N VAL A 88 14.06 0.44 -7.62
CA VAL A 88 14.04 1.78 -7.02
C VAL A 88 12.97 2.66 -7.69
N ILE A 89 12.90 2.65 -9.03
CA ILE A 89 11.90 3.44 -9.77
C ILE A 89 10.48 2.96 -9.46
N CYS A 90 10.24 1.65 -9.45
CA CYS A 90 8.94 1.10 -9.08
C CYS A 90 8.56 1.47 -7.63
N ASN A 91 9.50 1.37 -6.68
CA ASN A 91 9.25 1.80 -5.29
C ASN A 91 8.95 3.30 -5.20
N LEU A 92 9.61 4.14 -5.99
CA LEU A 92 9.33 5.58 -6.04
C LEU A 92 7.89 5.85 -6.51
N ILE A 93 7.47 5.21 -7.61
CA ILE A 93 6.11 5.37 -8.17
C ILE A 93 5.05 4.85 -7.18
N PHE A 94 5.23 3.63 -6.65
CA PHE A 94 4.31 3.08 -5.66
C PHE A 94 4.28 3.91 -4.37
N GLY A 95 5.43 4.46 -3.95
CA GLY A 95 5.53 5.36 -2.80
C GLY A 95 4.68 6.62 -2.98
N LEU A 96 4.70 7.21 -4.18
CA LEU A 96 3.85 8.37 -4.50
C LEU A 96 2.36 8.01 -4.52
N VAL A 97 1.98 6.85 -5.08
CA VAL A 97 0.58 6.38 -5.07
C VAL A 97 0.10 6.08 -3.64
N VAL A 98 0.94 5.47 -2.81
CA VAL A 98 0.65 5.25 -1.39
C VAL A 98 0.50 6.58 -0.65
N TRP A 99 1.35 7.56 -0.95
CA TRP A 99 1.26 8.88 -0.34
C TRP A 99 -0.04 9.59 -0.70
N ASP A 100 -0.41 9.61 -1.99
CA ASP A 100 -1.65 10.21 -2.47
C ASP A 100 -2.88 9.56 -1.83
N THR A 101 -2.91 8.23 -1.77
CA THR A 101 -4.01 7.51 -1.10
C THR A 101 -4.08 7.78 0.39
N ARG A 102 -2.96 8.04 1.08
CA ARG A 102 -2.97 8.49 2.48
C ARG A 102 -3.43 9.94 2.63
N ALA A 103 -3.03 10.84 1.73
CA ALA A 103 -3.45 12.25 1.75
C ALA A 103 -4.97 12.38 1.53
N LYS A 104 -5.52 11.65 0.55
CA LYS A 104 -6.97 11.59 0.30
C LYS A 104 -7.75 11.04 1.49
N ASN A 105 -7.22 10.02 2.18
CA ASN A 105 -7.86 9.48 3.37
C ASN A 105 -7.92 10.49 4.53
N LYS A 106 -6.89 11.33 4.71
CA LYS A 106 -6.92 12.41 5.70
C LYS A 106 -7.96 13.49 5.35
N ALA A 107 -7.99 13.92 4.09
CA ALA A 107 -8.94 14.92 3.62
C ALA A 107 -10.40 14.44 3.75
N LEU A 108 -10.67 13.16 3.47
CA LEU A 108 -11.99 12.57 3.68
C LEU A 108 -12.39 12.54 5.16
N GLN A 109 -11.47 12.16 6.06
CA GLN A 109 -11.74 12.22 7.50
C GLN A 109 -12.00 13.65 8.00
N GLU A 110 -11.25 14.63 7.52
CA GLU A 110 -11.46 16.05 7.87
C GLU A 110 -12.81 16.58 7.37
N SER A 111 -13.23 16.20 6.15
CA SER A 111 -14.55 16.58 5.62
C SER A 111 -15.69 15.96 6.42
N HIS A 112 -15.52 14.72 6.89
CA HIS A 112 -16.49 14.08 7.76
C HIS A 112 -16.57 14.83 9.09
N ASN A 113 -15.45 15.08 9.77
CA ASN A 113 -15.40 15.79 11.05
C ASN A 113 -16.04 17.19 10.97
N LYS A 114 -15.88 17.91 9.85
CA LYS A 114 -16.55 19.21 9.61
C LYS A 114 -18.08 19.14 9.44
N ILE A 115 -18.62 18.01 9.03
CA ILE A 115 -20.07 17.76 9.00
C ILE A 115 -20.55 17.38 10.41
N GLU A 116 -19.63 17.00 11.30
CA GLU A 116 -19.91 16.61 12.68
C GLU A 116 -19.97 17.78 13.68
N GLU A 117 -19.24 18.86 13.42
CA GLU A 117 -19.34 20.16 14.13
C GLU A 117 -20.59 20.96 13.70
#